data_AF-A0ABD5WB84-F1
#
_entry.id   AF-A0ABD5WB84-F1
#
_cell.length_a   1.000
_cell.length_b   1.000
_cell.length_c   1.000
_cell.angle_alpha   90.00
_cell.angle_beta   90.00
_cell.angle_gamma   90.00
#
_symmetry.space_group_name_H-M   'P 1'
#
loop_
_entity.id
_entity.type
_entity.pdbx_description
1 polymer ?
#
loop_
_entity_poly.entity_id
_entity_poly.type
_entity_poly.pdbx_seq_one_letter_code
_entity_poly.pdbx_strand_id
1 'polypeptide(L)'
;MNRDEHMAVDEHLLGYTDEGVHAFIDQSAAWLGFGHRSVRHTTETIEYIESMKGEEAARIAVLHILIDNQVLDREWLESEVVPGRD
;
A
#
# COMPACT_ATOMS: atom_id res chain seq x y z
N MET A 1 9.46 -0.91 -1.81
CA MET A 1 9.32 -2.30 -2.31
C MET A 1 8.91 -2.23 -3.77
N ASN A 2 8.92 -3.34 -4.51
CA ASN A 2 8.25 -3.38 -5.81
C ASN A 2 6.77 -3.72 -5.66
N ARG A 3 5.99 -3.58 -6.74
CA ARG A 3 4.54 -3.83 -6.75
C ARG A 3 4.17 -5.24 -6.27
N ASP A 4 4.86 -6.26 -6.75
CA ASP A 4 4.58 -7.66 -6.41
C ASP A 4 4.80 -7.90 -4.90
N GLU A 5 5.84 -7.29 -4.32
CA GLU A 5 6.10 -7.32 -2.89
C GLU A 5 4.99 -6.62 -2.09
N HIS A 6 4.46 -5.49 -2.57
CA HIS A 6 3.32 -4.82 -1.92
C HIS A 6 2.06 -5.69 -1.95
N MET A 7 1.73 -6.25 -3.12
CA MET A 7 0.56 -7.12 -3.26
C MET A 7 0.65 -8.37 -2.39
N ALA A 8 1.84 -8.98 -2.28
CA ALA A 8 2.07 -10.10 -1.38
C ALA A 8 1.86 -9.74 0.10
N VAL A 9 2.28 -8.53 0.50
CA VAL A 9 2.06 -8.03 1.86
C VAL A 9 0.58 -7.74 2.13
N ASP A 10 -0.17 -7.21 1.15
CA ASP A 10 -1.61 -7.04 1.29
C ASP A 10 -2.34 -8.38 1.50
N GLU A 11 -2.03 -9.38 0.67
CA GLU A 11 -2.64 -10.71 0.80
C GLU A 11 -2.33 -11.33 2.17
N HIS A 12 -1.13 -11.11 2.71
CA HIS A 12 -0.75 -11.63 4.02
C HIS A 12 -1.42 -10.90 5.19
N LEU A 13 -1.40 -9.56 5.19
CA LEU A 13 -1.87 -8.76 6.32
C LEU A 13 -3.36 -8.41 6.26
N LEU A 14 -3.92 -8.27 5.06
CA LEU A 14 -5.31 -7.87 4.83
C LEU A 14 -6.17 -9.02 4.31
N GLY A 15 -5.58 -10.10 3.78
CA GLY A 15 -6.29 -11.23 3.19
C GLY A 15 -6.90 -10.93 1.82
N TYR A 16 -6.53 -9.80 1.21
CA TYR A 16 -7.03 -9.31 -0.07
C TYR A 16 -6.05 -8.31 -0.67
N THR A 17 -5.84 -8.35 -1.98
CA THR A 17 -5.17 -7.28 -2.74
C THR A 17 -6.01 -6.82 -3.94
N ASP A 18 -5.77 -5.59 -4.39
CA ASP A 18 -6.43 -4.99 -5.56
C ASP A 18 -5.39 -4.39 -6.49
N GLU A 19 -5.19 -5.06 -7.63
CA GLU A 19 -4.21 -4.65 -8.63
C GLU A 19 -4.44 -3.21 -9.13
N GLY A 20 -5.70 -2.79 -9.22
CA GLY A 20 -6.09 -1.46 -9.70
C GLY A 20 -5.79 -0.35 -8.69
N VAL A 21 -5.80 -0.65 -7.39
CA VAL A 21 -5.39 0.30 -6.34
C VAL A 21 -3.90 0.60 -6.46
N HIS A 22 -3.06 -0.43 -6.56
CA HIS A 22 -1.61 -0.25 -6.77
C HIS A 22 -1.32 0.50 -8.06
N ALA A 23 -1.97 0.10 -9.16
CA ALA A 23 -1.80 0.78 -10.43
C ALA A 23 -2.13 2.27 -10.34
N PHE A 24 -3.19 2.64 -9.61
CA PHE A 24 -3.61 4.03 -9.44
C PHE A 24 -2.64 4.86 -8.58
N ILE A 25 -2.18 4.31 -7.46
CA ILE A 25 -1.25 4.98 -6.55
C ILE A 25 0.12 5.18 -7.22
N ASP A 26 0.63 4.13 -7.89
CA ASP A 26 1.94 4.13 -8.54
C ASP A 26 1.96 4.85 -9.89
N GLN A 27 0.82 5.11 -10.52
CA GLN A 27 0.76 5.69 -11.88
C GLN A 27 1.52 7.01 -11.99
N SER A 28 1.47 7.83 -10.94
CA SER A 28 2.17 9.13 -10.91
C SER A 28 3.69 8.99 -10.75
N ALA A 29 4.20 7.84 -10.27
CA ALA A 29 5.63 7.56 -10.19
C ALA A 29 6.30 7.58 -11.57
N ALA A 30 5.58 7.11 -12.60
CA ALA A 30 6.07 7.12 -13.97
C ALA A 30 6.33 8.54 -14.52
N TRP A 31 5.64 9.56 -13.99
CA TRP A 31 5.71 10.95 -14.48
C TRP A 31 6.50 11.86 -13.55
N LEU A 32 6.50 11.58 -12.25
CA LEU A 32 7.08 12.47 -11.22
C LEU A 32 8.30 11.85 -10.50
N GLY A 33 8.67 10.60 -10.82
CA GLY A 33 9.72 9.89 -10.08
C GLY A 33 9.40 9.87 -8.58
N PHE A 34 10.38 10.17 -7.73
CA PHE A 34 10.18 10.24 -6.27
C PHE A 34 9.15 11.28 -5.82
N GLY A 35 8.86 12.30 -6.63
CA GLY A 35 7.90 13.36 -6.32
C GLY A 35 6.45 12.89 -6.27
N HIS A 36 6.12 11.72 -6.82
CA HIS A 36 4.75 11.20 -6.87
C HIS A 36 4.13 11.00 -5.48
N ARG A 37 4.97 10.70 -4.49
CA ARG A 37 4.58 10.50 -3.09
C ARG A 37 3.85 11.71 -2.53
N SER A 38 4.31 12.92 -2.85
CA SER A 38 3.66 14.16 -2.40
C SER A 38 2.26 14.42 -2.99
N VAL A 39 1.88 13.70 -4.05
CA VAL A 39 0.61 13.92 -4.78
C VAL A 39 -0.41 12.82 -4.48
N ARG A 40 0.04 11.57 -4.32
CA ARG A 40 -0.85 10.41 -4.16
C ARG A 40 -0.72 9.69 -2.82
N HIS A 41 0.26 10.02 -1.97
CA HIS A 41 0.35 9.48 -0.61
C HIS A 41 -0.29 10.44 0.39
N THR A 42 -1.58 10.73 0.19
CA THR A 42 -2.33 11.67 1.01
C THR A 42 -3.62 11.05 1.53
N THR A 43 -4.17 11.61 2.61
CA THR A 43 -5.45 11.17 3.17
C THR A 43 -6.58 11.28 2.15
N GLU A 44 -6.59 12.33 1.32
CA GLU A 44 -7.60 12.52 0.27
C GLU A 44 -7.56 11.41 -0.79
N THR A 45 -6.37 10.85 -1.05
CA THR A 45 -6.24 9.71 -1.97
C THR A 45 -6.87 8.45 -1.38
N ILE A 46 -6.69 8.22 -0.08
CA ILE A 46 -7.31 7.09 0.64
C ILE A 46 -8.83 7.24 0.64
N GLU A 47 -9.35 8.41 1.02
CA GLU A 47 -10.79 8.71 1.04
C GLU A 47 -11.42 8.57 -0.36
N TYR A 48 -10.70 9.00 -1.41
CA TYR A 48 -11.15 8.82 -2.78
C TYR A 48 -11.27 7.35 -3.16
N ILE A 49 -10.26 6.53 -2.85
CA ILE A 49 -10.29 5.08 -3.12
C ILE A 49 -11.41 4.40 -2.33
N GLU A 50 -11.59 4.77 -1.05
CA GLU A 50 -12.68 4.28 -0.22
C GLU A 50 -14.04 4.56 -0.85
N SER A 51 -14.27 5.81 -1.30
CA SER A 51 -15.54 6.22 -1.90
C SER A 51 -15.89 5.46 -3.19
N MET A 52 -14.88 4.97 -3.93
CA MET A 52 -15.06 4.29 -5.21
C MET A 52 -15.12 2.77 -5.09
N LYS A 53 -14.29 2.19 -4.23
CA LYS A 53 -14.05 0.73 -4.19
C LYS A 53 -14.33 0.11 -2.82
N GLY A 54 -14.65 0.93 -1.81
CA GLY A 54 -14.96 0.49 -0.46
C GLY A 54 -13.75 0.45 0.47
N GLU A 55 -14.02 0.13 1.73
CA GLU A 55 -13.06 0.19 2.84
C GLU A 55 -11.85 -0.73 2.65
N GLU A 56 -12.03 -1.93 2.08
CA GLU A 56 -10.93 -2.88 1.83
C GLU A 56 -9.88 -2.30 0.88
N ALA A 57 -10.31 -1.61 -0.17
CA ALA A 57 -9.41 -0.92 -1.10
C ALA A 57 -8.69 0.26 -0.44
N ALA A 58 -9.35 0.96 0.49
CA ALA A 58 -8.74 2.04 1.27
C ALA A 58 -7.64 1.51 2.20
N ARG A 59 -7.84 0.33 2.80
CA ARG A 59 -6.82 -0.32 3.66
C ARG A 59 -5.57 -0.69 2.87
N ILE A 60 -5.70 -1.17 1.63
CA ILE A 60 -4.57 -1.39 0.72
C ILE A 60 -3.82 -0.08 0.49
N ALA A 61 -4.54 1.01 0.17
CA ALA A 61 -3.92 2.31 -0.06
C ALA A 61 -3.15 2.82 1.16
N VAL A 62 -3.73 2.68 2.35
CA VAL A 62 -3.06 3.02 3.62
C VAL A 62 -1.79 2.21 3.80
N LEU A 63 -1.88 0.88 3.68
CA LEU A 63 -0.75 -0.02 3.89
C LEU A 63 0.39 0.28 2.90
N HIS A 64 0.04 0.48 1.63
CA HIS A 64 0.98 0.92 0.60
C HIS A 64 1.71 2.20 1.03
N ILE A 65 0.96 3.25 1.40
CA ILE A 65 1.53 4.54 1.82
C ILE A 65 2.44 4.41 3.05
N LEU A 66 2.07 3.59 4.03
CA LEU A 66 2.85 3.36 5.25
C LEU A 66 4.21 2.69 4.94
N ILE A 67 4.20 1.66 4.10
CA ILE A 67 5.42 0.97 3.66
C ILE A 67 6.32 1.92 2.88
N ASP A 68 5.73 2.69 1.95
CA ASP A 68 6.51 3.51 1.04
C ASP A 68 7.14 4.74 1.72
N ASN A 69 6.52 5.20 2.81
CA ASN A 69 7.08 6.20 3.73
C ASN A 69 7.97 5.61 4.85
N GLN A 70 8.25 4.30 4.82
CA GLN A 70 9.05 3.59 5.83
C GLN A 70 8.51 3.74 7.26
N VAL A 71 7.20 3.95 7.41
CA VAL A 71 6.54 3.86 8.72
C VAL A 71 6.45 2.39 9.16
N LEU A 72 6.21 1.51 8.19
CA LEU A 72 6.38 0.07 8.32
C LEU A 72 7.58 -0.31 7.45
N ASP A 73 8.64 -0.81 8.07
CA ASP A 73 9.84 -1.22 7.36
C ASP A 73 9.90 -2.73 7.17
N ARG A 74 10.91 -3.18 6.43
CA ARG A 74 11.09 -4.59 6.11
C ARG A 74 11.32 -5.44 7.37
N GLU A 75 12.02 -4.92 8.37
CA GLU A 75 12.28 -5.66 9.62
C GLU A 75 10.96 -5.94 10.35
N TRP A 76 10.09 -4.94 10.45
CA TRP A 76 8.77 -5.10 11.02
C TRP A 76 7.90 -6.08 10.21
N LEU A 77 7.86 -5.93 8.88
CA LEU A 77 7.10 -6.84 8.00
C LEU A 77 7.58 -8.29 8.15
N GLU A 78 8.89 -8.52 8.17
CA GLU A 78 9.46 -9.84 8.39
C GLU A 78 9.07 -10.41 9.77
N SER A 79 8.92 -9.57 10.79
CA SER A 79 8.49 -10.01 12.13
C SER A 79 7.03 -10.46 12.20
N GLU A 80 6.15 -9.92 11.34
CA GLU A 80 4.72 -10.27 11.25
C GLU A 80 4.45 -11.41 10.26
N VAL A 81 5.38 -11.67 9.32
CA VAL A 81 5.28 -12.75 8.33
C VAL A 81 5.81 -14.09 8.86
N VAL A 82 6.57 -14.10 9.96
CA VAL A 82 7.02 -15.35 10.59
C VAL A 82 5.87 -16.00 11.38
N PRO A 83 5.43 -17.22 11.02
CA PRO A 83 4.40 -17.93 11.77
C PRO A 83 4.96 -18.36 13.14
N GLY A 84 4.34 -17.91 14.23
CA GLY A 84 4.57 -18.48 15.56
C GLY A 84 4.87 -17.51 16.71
N ARG A 85 4.24 -16.35 16.77
CA ARG A 85 4.11 -15.62 18.04
C ARG A 85 2.65 -15.64 18.50
N ASP A 86 2.35 -16.68 19.27
CA ASP A 86 1.24 -16.72 20.23
C ASP A 86 1.53 -15.78 21.41
#